data_AF-A0A1F7QZM6-F1
#
_entry.id   AF-A0A1F7QZM6-F1
#
_cell.length_a   1.000
_cell.length_b   1.000
_cell.length_c   1.000
_cell.angle_alpha   90.00
_cell.angle_beta   90.00
_cell.angle_gamma   90.00
#
_symmetry.space_group_name_H-M   'P 1'
#
loop_
_entity.id
_entity.type
_entity.pdbx_description
1 polymer ?
#
loop_
_entity_poly.entity_id
_entity_poly.type
_entity_poly.pdbx_seq_one_letter_code
_entity_poly.pdbx_strand_id
1 'polypeptide(L)'
;MTKKTDKQASVKRRSVSYFTLASCIIVALLAGFVGGTRLDQVGTLSDNSLKPLQETYKALHQNFDGKLDDKKLIEGASRGMVEAAGDPYTVFFNKKEASEFEEDLDGTFSGIGAELGKKDGKLVIISALDSSPAQKVGLQPNDIIAGVNSEDSSSWSIDKAVSKIRGEKGTTVKLTIVRGEDVSEVVITRDTITDPSVKTEEKDGIGIIRISRFGKDTASLTRQAAEKFANKKAIVVDLRGNGGGYLDAAQQIASLWLDKGQIVVTERVGGKVKQTHQATGDNTLKGKKTVIIINEGSASASEILAGALQDHKAATIVGQKSFGKGSVQDMIELENGARLKVTIAKWYTPNGKNIGKHGIEPDVKAVAGENDTKDSDSQLQKALDIIK
;
A
#
# COMPACT_ATOMS: atom_id res chain seq x y z
N MET A 1 69.20 -11.97 -27.83
CA MET A 1 67.84 -12.55 -27.97
C MET A 1 67.50 -13.09 -26.59
N THR A 2 66.61 -12.55 -25.77
CA THR A 2 65.19 -12.19 -25.97
C THR A 2 64.78 -11.23 -24.85
N LYS A 3 64.26 -10.04 -25.18
CA LYS A 3 63.63 -9.13 -24.20
C LYS A 3 62.22 -9.66 -23.88
N LYS A 4 61.97 -10.05 -22.62
CA LYS A 4 60.62 -10.21 -22.08
C LYS A 4 60.09 -8.83 -21.69
N THR A 5 58.98 -8.43 -22.28
CA THR A 5 58.18 -7.27 -21.89
C THR A 5 57.14 -7.70 -20.87
N ASP A 6 57.32 -7.32 -19.61
CA ASP A 6 56.27 -7.38 -18.59
C ASP A 6 55.38 -6.13 -18.68
N LYS A 7 54.11 -6.34 -19.03
CA LYS A 7 53.05 -5.33 -18.91
C LYS A 7 52.63 -5.25 -17.43
N GLN A 8 53.04 -4.21 -16.72
CA GLN A 8 52.41 -3.83 -15.46
C GLN A 8 51.00 -3.31 -15.72
N ALA A 9 49.99 -3.99 -15.18
CA ALA A 9 48.62 -3.49 -15.11
C ALA A 9 48.55 -2.38 -14.05
N SER A 10 48.23 -1.16 -14.46
CA SER A 10 47.98 -0.06 -13.54
C SER A 10 46.62 -0.23 -12.85
N VAL A 11 46.64 -0.58 -11.56
CA VAL A 11 45.45 -0.53 -10.72
C VAL A 11 45.12 0.94 -10.47
N LYS A 12 44.10 1.47 -11.17
CA LYS A 12 43.52 2.77 -10.85
C LYS A 12 42.89 2.70 -9.46
N ARG A 13 43.61 3.16 -8.43
CA ARG A 13 43.00 3.52 -7.14
C ARG A 13 42.00 4.64 -7.40
N ARG A 14 40.71 4.36 -7.28
CA ARG A 14 39.67 5.40 -7.23
C ARG A 14 39.90 6.19 -5.95
N SER A 15 40.48 7.39 -6.08
CA SER A 15 40.50 8.36 -5.00
C SER A 15 39.06 8.81 -4.76
N VAL A 16 38.48 8.39 -3.63
CA VAL A 16 37.22 8.95 -3.16
C VAL A 16 37.53 10.42 -2.83
N SER A 17 36.89 11.33 -3.57
CA SER A 17 37.07 12.77 -3.34
C SER A 17 36.69 13.11 -1.90
N TYR A 18 37.47 13.94 -1.22
CA TYR A 18 37.19 14.43 0.14
C TYR A 18 35.77 15.05 0.25
N PHE A 19 35.19 15.55 -0.85
CA PHE A 19 33.80 16.01 -0.93
C PHE A 19 32.76 14.89 -0.76
N THR A 20 33.02 13.68 -1.27
CA THR A 20 32.15 12.50 -1.11
C THR A 20 32.20 11.96 0.32
N LEU A 21 33.36 12.02 0.97
CA LEU A 21 33.48 11.62 2.39
C LEU A 21 32.80 12.64 3.31
N ALA A 22 32.96 13.94 3.05
CA ALA A 22 32.34 15.00 3.84
C ALA A 22 30.80 15.04 3.69
N SER A 23 30.27 14.76 2.49
CA SER A 23 28.82 14.65 2.28
C SER A 23 28.20 13.42 2.97
N CYS A 24 28.91 12.29 3.03
CA CYS A 24 28.46 11.13 3.81
C CYS A 24 28.45 11.41 5.32
N ILE A 25 29.42 12.18 5.83
CA ILE A 25 29.49 12.56 7.25
C ILE A 25 28.38 13.57 7.60
N ILE A 26 28.06 14.53 6.71
CA ILE A 26 26.96 15.48 6.94
C ILE A 26 25.59 14.79 6.85
N VAL A 27 25.40 13.83 5.94
CA VAL A 27 24.17 13.01 5.87
C VAL A 27 24.06 12.09 7.10
N ALA A 28 25.15 11.51 7.58
CA ALA A 28 25.16 10.71 8.81
C ALA A 28 24.91 11.56 10.07
N LEU A 29 25.39 12.81 10.11
CA LEU A 29 25.13 13.75 11.20
C LEU A 29 23.71 14.32 11.13
N LEU A 30 23.13 14.53 9.94
CA LEU A 30 21.73 14.95 9.79
C LEU A 30 20.76 13.80 10.09
N ALA A 31 21.07 12.56 9.69
CA ALA A 31 20.33 11.37 10.12
C ALA A 31 20.46 11.14 11.63
N GLY A 32 21.66 11.35 12.19
CA GLY A 32 21.92 11.31 13.63
C GLY A 32 21.25 12.45 14.41
N PHE A 33 21.00 13.61 13.81
CA PHE A 33 20.31 14.74 14.45
C PHE A 33 18.78 14.61 14.38
N VAL A 34 18.24 14.09 13.27
CA VAL A 34 16.80 13.77 13.15
C VAL A 34 16.43 12.53 13.99
N GLY A 35 17.33 11.56 14.14
CA GLY A 35 17.21 10.45 15.09
C GLY A 35 17.48 10.87 16.55
N GLY A 36 18.49 11.72 16.77
CA GLY A 36 18.95 12.14 18.11
C GLY A 36 18.01 13.11 18.82
N THR A 37 17.34 14.01 18.09
CA THR A 37 16.32 14.92 18.67
C THR A 37 15.01 14.21 19.03
N ARG A 38 14.86 12.91 18.70
CA ARG A 38 13.73 12.07 19.12
C ARG A 38 14.01 11.21 20.35
N LEU A 39 15.26 11.14 20.83
CA LEU A 39 15.61 10.40 22.05
C LEU A 39 15.31 11.18 23.34
N ASP A 40 15.28 12.51 23.30
CA ASP A 40 15.13 13.34 24.51
C ASP A 40 13.69 13.45 25.05
N GLN A 41 12.69 12.89 24.35
CA GLN A 41 11.29 12.80 24.83
C GLN A 41 10.75 11.36 24.95
N VAL A 42 11.58 10.34 24.67
CA VAL A 42 11.29 9.02 25.21
C VAL A 42 11.59 9.13 26.69
N GLY A 43 10.55 9.29 27.51
CA GLY A 43 10.70 9.09 28.95
C GLY A 43 11.48 7.80 29.11
N THR A 44 12.69 7.88 29.65
CA THR A 44 13.52 6.71 29.89
C THR A 44 12.62 5.73 30.61
N LEU A 45 12.26 4.63 29.94
CA LEU A 45 11.63 3.51 30.60
C LEU A 45 12.57 3.22 31.76
N SER A 46 12.19 3.60 32.98
CA SER A 46 12.95 3.14 34.12
C SER A 46 12.91 1.61 33.99
N ASP A 47 14.07 0.95 34.06
CA ASP A 47 14.22 -0.51 33.89
C ASP A 47 13.15 -1.30 34.67
N ASN A 48 12.62 -0.70 35.74
CA ASN A 48 11.55 -1.23 36.59
C ASN A 48 10.18 -1.39 35.92
N SER A 49 9.85 -0.61 34.87
CA SER A 49 8.51 -0.62 34.25
C SER A 49 8.23 -1.87 33.42
N LEU A 50 9.27 -2.48 32.83
CA LEU A 50 9.17 -3.75 32.09
C LEU A 50 9.45 -4.97 32.98
N LYS A 51 9.83 -4.77 34.25
CA LYS A 51 10.16 -5.85 35.18
C LYS A 51 9.04 -6.89 35.33
N PRO A 52 7.75 -6.52 35.46
CA PRO A 52 6.68 -7.52 35.56
C PRO A 52 6.59 -8.41 34.30
N LEU A 53 6.83 -7.86 33.11
CA LEU A 53 6.85 -8.63 31.87
C LEU A 53 8.03 -9.62 31.84
N GLN A 54 9.21 -9.17 32.29
CA GLN A 54 10.40 -10.03 32.42
C GLN A 54 10.23 -11.13 33.47
N GLU A 55 9.63 -10.81 34.63
CA GLU A 55 9.31 -11.77 35.69
C GLU A 55 8.30 -12.80 35.20
N THR A 56 7.28 -12.38 34.46
CA THR A 56 6.29 -13.27 33.83
C THR A 56 6.96 -14.22 32.83
N TYR A 57 7.82 -13.71 31.95
CA TYR A 57 8.57 -14.52 30.99
C TYR A 57 9.43 -15.57 31.70
N LYS A 58 10.16 -15.18 32.76
CA LYS A 58 10.99 -16.10 33.57
C LYS A 58 10.13 -17.14 34.29
N ALA A 59 9.01 -16.74 34.89
CA ALA A 59 8.11 -17.65 35.59
C ALA A 59 7.51 -18.69 34.64
N LEU A 60 7.16 -18.32 33.40
CA LEU A 60 6.73 -19.28 32.37
C LEU A 60 7.82 -20.30 32.08
N HIS A 61 9.05 -19.86 31.81
CA HIS A 61 10.18 -20.77 31.55
C HIS A 61 10.50 -21.74 32.69
N GLN A 62 10.29 -21.30 33.93
CA GLN A 62 10.57 -22.12 35.12
C GLN A 62 9.46 -23.12 35.45
N ASN A 63 8.20 -22.77 35.18
CA ASN A 63 7.04 -23.47 35.75
C ASN A 63 6.09 -24.08 34.71
N PHE A 64 6.23 -23.74 33.42
CA PHE A 64 5.33 -24.25 32.39
C PHE A 64 5.65 -25.71 32.05
N ASP A 65 4.66 -26.60 32.23
CA ASP A 65 4.75 -28.01 31.85
C ASP A 65 4.49 -28.18 30.35
N GLY A 66 5.52 -27.93 29.54
CA GLY A 66 5.46 -28.05 28.08
C GLY A 66 6.64 -27.39 27.36
N LYS A 67 6.64 -27.44 26.02
CA LYS A 67 7.64 -26.74 25.20
C LYS A 67 7.20 -25.30 24.94
N LEU A 68 8.05 -24.35 25.33
CA LEU A 68 7.88 -22.94 24.99
C LEU A 68 8.59 -22.60 23.68
N ASP A 69 8.04 -21.62 22.96
CA ASP A 69 8.61 -21.03 21.76
C ASP A 69 8.81 -19.53 22.03
N ASP A 70 10.06 -19.14 22.32
CA ASP A 70 10.42 -17.77 22.71
C ASP A 70 10.02 -16.75 21.66
N LYS A 71 10.09 -17.13 20.37
CA LYS A 71 9.67 -16.25 19.29
C LYS A 71 8.17 -15.96 19.38
N LYS A 72 7.36 -16.98 19.64
CA LYS A 72 5.91 -16.80 19.83
C LYS A 72 5.58 -15.99 21.08
N LEU A 73 6.32 -16.18 22.18
CA LEU A 73 6.12 -15.40 23.41
C LEU A 73 6.43 -13.91 23.19
N ILE A 74 7.56 -13.59 22.55
CA ILE A 74 7.98 -12.21 22.27
C ILE A 74 7.03 -11.54 21.27
N GLU A 75 6.63 -12.24 20.21
CA GLU A 75 5.64 -11.73 19.26
C GLU A 75 4.28 -11.50 19.94
N GLY A 76 3.84 -12.42 20.79
CA GLY A 76 2.60 -12.29 21.57
C GLY A 76 2.62 -11.07 22.50
N ALA A 77 3.72 -10.88 23.24
CA ALA A 77 3.89 -9.71 24.11
C ALA A 77 3.88 -8.39 23.32
N SER A 78 4.57 -8.36 22.17
CA SER A 78 4.63 -7.19 21.29
C SER A 78 3.26 -6.83 20.72
N ARG A 79 2.50 -7.84 20.27
CA ARG A 79 1.11 -7.64 19.81
C ARG A 79 0.20 -7.14 20.92
N GLY A 80 0.30 -7.72 22.13
CA GLY A 80 -0.50 -7.28 23.28
C GLY A 80 -0.24 -5.81 23.65
N MET A 81 1.02 -5.34 23.61
CA MET A 81 1.35 -3.93 23.83
C MET A 81 0.72 -3.02 22.77
N VAL A 82 0.76 -3.42 21.50
CA VAL A 82 0.16 -2.66 20.40
C VAL A 82 -1.37 -2.63 20.50
N GLU A 83 -1.99 -3.77 20.80
CA GLU A 83 -3.44 -3.85 21.00
C GLU A 83 -3.89 -2.94 22.16
N ALA A 84 -3.11 -2.89 23.25
CA ALA A 84 -3.38 -2.02 24.39
C ALA A 84 -3.30 -0.52 24.06
N ALA A 85 -2.68 -0.12 22.94
CA ALA A 85 -2.70 1.27 22.48
C ALA A 85 -4.10 1.72 22.00
N GLY A 86 -5.01 0.77 21.72
CA GLY A 86 -6.41 1.05 21.38
C GLY A 86 -6.62 1.74 20.02
N ASP A 87 -5.58 1.83 19.20
CA ASP A 87 -5.63 2.39 17.86
C ASP A 87 -5.71 1.26 16.82
N PRO A 88 -6.83 1.09 16.09
CA PRO A 88 -6.99 0.04 15.09
C PRO A 88 -6.01 0.15 13.90
N TYR A 89 -5.31 1.28 13.79
CA TYR A 89 -4.33 1.55 12.75
C TYR A 89 -2.88 1.29 13.20
N THR A 90 -2.65 1.08 14.50
CA THR A 90 -1.34 0.71 15.04
C THR A 90 -1.22 -0.80 15.04
N VAL A 91 -0.21 -1.35 14.37
CA VAL A 91 -0.07 -2.80 14.12
C VAL A 91 1.38 -3.22 14.27
N PHE A 92 1.60 -4.30 15.01
CA PHE A 92 2.87 -5.02 15.03
C PHE A 92 2.90 -6.05 13.88
N PHE A 93 3.92 -5.98 13.06
CA PHE A 93 4.22 -6.98 12.04
C PHE A 93 5.49 -7.73 12.43
N ASN A 94 5.44 -9.05 12.48
CA ASN A 94 6.69 -9.82 12.46
C ASN A 94 7.37 -9.69 11.08
N LYS A 95 8.60 -10.20 10.95
CA LYS A 95 9.39 -10.08 9.71
C LYS A 95 8.65 -10.57 8.46
N LYS A 96 7.90 -11.67 8.58
CA LYS A 96 7.17 -12.26 7.44
C LYS A 96 5.99 -11.38 7.05
N GLU A 97 5.19 -10.97 8.02
CA GLU A 97 4.03 -10.09 7.79
C GLU A 97 4.45 -8.71 7.25
N ALA A 98 5.60 -8.19 7.70
CA ALA A 98 6.16 -6.95 7.18
C ALA A 98 6.51 -7.08 5.68
N SER A 99 7.19 -8.18 5.30
CA SER A 99 7.49 -8.48 3.89
C SER A 99 6.21 -8.61 3.06
N GLU A 100 5.23 -9.36 3.54
CA GLU A 100 3.94 -9.56 2.86
C GLU A 100 3.19 -8.23 2.67
N PHE A 101 3.21 -7.35 3.68
CA PHE A 101 2.59 -6.03 3.60
C PHE A 101 3.28 -5.11 2.57
N GLU A 102 4.61 -5.13 2.52
CA GLU A 102 5.37 -4.36 1.52
C GLU A 102 5.17 -4.91 0.10
N GLU A 103 5.17 -6.23 -0.07
CA GLU A 103 4.86 -6.91 -1.33
C GLU A 103 3.46 -6.55 -1.86
N ASP A 104 2.47 -6.50 -0.98
CA ASP A 104 1.10 -6.11 -1.32
C ASP A 104 1.02 -4.64 -1.79
N LEU A 105 1.73 -3.72 -1.13
CA LEU A 105 1.78 -2.31 -1.55
C LEU A 105 2.51 -2.13 -2.88
N ASP A 106 3.60 -2.85 -3.10
CA ASP A 106 4.32 -2.85 -4.37
C ASP A 106 3.51 -3.60 -5.46
N GLY A 107 2.50 -4.38 -5.06
CA GLY A 107 1.70 -5.29 -5.89
C GLY A 107 2.56 -6.28 -6.68
N THR A 108 3.67 -6.65 -6.07
CA THR A 108 4.52 -7.76 -6.49
C THR A 108 4.48 -8.76 -5.35
N PHE A 109 3.74 -9.84 -5.53
CA PHE A 109 3.55 -10.85 -4.50
C PHE A 109 3.77 -12.24 -5.08
N SER A 110 4.12 -13.20 -4.23
CA SER A 110 4.26 -14.59 -4.64
C SER A 110 2.97 -15.38 -4.40
N GLY A 111 2.44 -15.99 -5.46
CA GLY A 111 1.19 -16.74 -5.39
C GLY A 111 0.76 -17.31 -6.73
N ILE A 112 -0.55 -17.52 -6.89
CA ILE A 112 -1.12 -18.10 -8.12
C ILE A 112 -1.71 -17.05 -9.07
N GLY A 113 -1.89 -15.81 -8.61
CA GLY A 113 -2.46 -14.73 -9.41
C GLY A 113 -3.95 -14.91 -9.71
N ALA A 114 -4.75 -15.14 -8.67
CA ALA A 114 -6.21 -15.20 -8.77
C ALA A 114 -6.86 -14.25 -7.75
N GLU A 115 -7.98 -13.67 -8.14
CA GLU A 115 -8.87 -12.92 -7.27
C GLU A 115 -9.91 -13.88 -6.67
N LEU A 116 -10.02 -13.85 -5.34
CA LEU A 116 -10.93 -14.71 -4.59
C LEU A 116 -12.09 -13.89 -4.05
N GLY A 117 -13.25 -14.53 -3.96
CA GLY A 117 -14.44 -13.94 -3.34
C GLY A 117 -15.21 -14.99 -2.55
N LYS A 118 -16.35 -14.56 -2.01
CA LYS A 118 -17.35 -15.46 -1.45
C LYS A 118 -18.66 -15.33 -2.20
N LYS A 119 -19.24 -16.47 -2.55
CA LYS A 119 -20.58 -16.58 -3.12
C LYS A 119 -21.33 -17.69 -2.38
N ASP A 120 -22.48 -17.36 -1.82
CA ASP A 120 -23.30 -18.28 -1.01
C ASP A 120 -22.50 -18.97 0.11
N GLY A 121 -21.61 -18.20 0.75
CA GLY A 121 -20.72 -18.66 1.83
C GLY A 121 -19.49 -19.45 1.37
N LYS A 122 -19.42 -19.87 0.11
CA LYS A 122 -18.32 -20.66 -0.46
C LYS A 122 -17.22 -19.77 -1.03
N LEU A 123 -15.97 -20.20 -0.92
CA LEU A 123 -14.84 -19.56 -1.57
C LEU A 123 -14.91 -19.80 -3.08
N VAL A 124 -14.82 -18.72 -3.86
CA VAL A 124 -14.87 -18.79 -5.33
C VAL A 124 -13.75 -17.99 -5.97
N ILE A 125 -13.32 -18.42 -7.15
CA ILE A 125 -12.50 -17.61 -8.05
C ILE A 125 -13.40 -16.53 -8.68
N ILE A 126 -13.07 -15.27 -8.48
CA ILE A 126 -13.72 -14.15 -9.16
C ILE A 126 -13.09 -13.99 -10.55
N SER A 127 -11.76 -13.98 -10.60
CA SER A 127 -11.00 -13.87 -11.84
C SER A 127 -9.60 -14.47 -11.67
N ALA A 128 -9.02 -14.95 -12.77
CA ALA A 128 -7.59 -15.21 -12.84
C ALA A 128 -6.91 -14.01 -13.52
N LEU A 129 -5.77 -13.58 -12.99
CA LEU A 129 -5.01 -12.49 -13.59
C LEU A 129 -4.37 -12.95 -14.91
N ASP A 130 -4.21 -12.04 -15.85
CA ASP A 130 -3.61 -12.36 -17.14
C ASP A 130 -2.15 -12.84 -16.98
N SER A 131 -1.79 -13.86 -17.76
CA SER A 131 -0.50 -14.54 -17.74
C SER A 131 -0.11 -15.19 -16.40
N SER A 132 -1.03 -15.27 -15.44
CA SER A 132 -0.79 -15.86 -14.11
C SER A 132 -0.73 -17.40 -14.14
N PRO A 133 -0.11 -18.03 -13.12
CA PRO A 133 -0.22 -19.47 -12.91
C PRO A 133 -1.66 -19.99 -12.87
N ALA A 134 -2.58 -19.28 -12.22
CA ALA A 134 -4.00 -19.61 -12.14
C ALA A 134 -4.66 -19.65 -13.53
N GLN A 135 -4.38 -18.66 -14.38
CA GLN A 135 -4.90 -18.64 -15.75
C GLN A 135 -4.32 -19.80 -16.58
N LYS A 136 -3.01 -20.07 -16.45
CA LYS A 136 -2.31 -21.13 -17.19
C LYS A 136 -2.85 -22.53 -16.90
N VAL A 137 -3.28 -22.80 -15.68
CA VAL A 137 -3.90 -24.08 -15.29
C VAL A 137 -5.41 -24.12 -15.54
N GLY A 138 -5.98 -23.05 -16.10
CA GLY A 138 -7.38 -23.00 -16.52
C GLY A 138 -8.40 -22.79 -15.39
N LEU A 139 -8.02 -22.10 -14.30
CA LEU A 139 -8.99 -21.62 -13.33
C LEU A 139 -9.93 -20.59 -13.97
N GLN A 140 -11.22 -20.69 -13.67
CA GLN A 140 -12.27 -19.90 -14.27
C GLN A 140 -13.10 -19.15 -13.22
N PRO A 141 -13.72 -18.01 -13.58
CA PRO A 141 -14.70 -17.36 -12.72
C PRO A 141 -15.81 -18.32 -12.26
N ASN A 142 -16.17 -18.23 -10.98
CA ASN A 142 -17.11 -19.10 -10.25
C ASN A 142 -16.62 -20.52 -9.90
N ASP A 143 -15.37 -20.88 -10.20
CA ASP A 143 -14.77 -22.10 -9.65
C ASP A 143 -14.79 -22.04 -8.12
N ILE A 144 -15.33 -23.09 -7.47
CA ILE A 144 -15.38 -23.16 -6.00
C ILE A 144 -14.10 -23.82 -5.49
N ILE A 145 -13.43 -23.18 -4.53
CA ILE A 145 -12.27 -23.75 -3.84
C ILE A 145 -12.77 -24.54 -2.63
N ALA A 146 -12.90 -25.86 -2.79
CA ALA A 146 -13.36 -26.75 -1.72
C ALA A 146 -12.22 -27.22 -0.79
N GLY A 147 -10.98 -27.22 -1.30
CA GLY A 147 -9.81 -27.59 -0.51
C GLY A 147 -8.54 -26.87 -0.94
N VAL A 148 -7.65 -26.66 0.03
CA VAL A 148 -6.29 -26.15 -0.20
C VAL A 148 -5.30 -27.13 0.46
N ASN A 149 -4.45 -27.72 -0.37
CA ASN A 149 -3.60 -28.87 -0.07
C ASN A 149 -4.42 -30.07 0.41
N SER A 150 -4.32 -30.41 1.69
CA SER A 150 -5.08 -31.50 2.31
C SER A 150 -6.11 -30.98 3.32
N GLU A 151 -6.33 -29.67 3.38
CA GLU A 151 -7.27 -29.03 4.30
C GLU A 151 -8.57 -28.64 3.56
N ASP A 152 -9.73 -28.96 4.16
CA ASP A 152 -11.03 -28.43 3.71
C ASP A 152 -11.07 -26.92 3.90
N SER A 153 -11.45 -26.20 2.83
CA SER A 153 -11.54 -24.74 2.82
C SER A 153 -12.97 -24.21 2.87
N SER A 154 -13.97 -25.08 2.96
CA SER A 154 -15.39 -24.72 2.90
C SER A 154 -15.81 -23.71 3.97
N SER A 155 -15.18 -23.75 5.14
CA SER A 155 -15.44 -22.86 6.28
C SER A 155 -14.51 -21.64 6.38
N TRP A 156 -13.54 -21.51 5.47
CA TRP A 156 -12.47 -20.51 5.63
C TRP A 156 -12.96 -19.08 5.34
N SER A 157 -12.30 -18.10 5.96
CA SER A 157 -12.34 -16.72 5.49
C SER A 157 -11.50 -16.55 4.23
N ILE A 158 -11.73 -15.46 3.49
CA ILE A 158 -10.91 -15.12 2.32
C ILE A 158 -9.46 -14.92 2.76
N ASP A 159 -9.20 -14.19 3.85
CA ASP A 159 -7.85 -13.94 4.36
C ASP A 159 -7.10 -15.23 4.70
N LYS A 160 -7.79 -16.19 5.35
CA LYS A 160 -7.20 -17.50 5.63
C LYS A 160 -6.85 -18.23 4.33
N ALA A 161 -7.76 -18.24 3.35
CA ALA A 161 -7.51 -18.86 2.05
C ALA A 161 -6.31 -18.22 1.35
N VAL A 162 -6.25 -16.89 1.29
CA VAL A 162 -5.13 -16.13 0.72
C VAL A 162 -3.82 -16.49 1.41
N SER A 163 -3.79 -16.52 2.74
CA SER A 163 -2.57 -16.86 3.51
C SER A 163 -2.05 -18.28 3.25
N LYS A 164 -2.95 -19.23 2.96
CA LYS A 164 -2.63 -20.64 2.66
C LYS A 164 -2.29 -20.87 1.19
N ILE A 165 -2.86 -20.09 0.28
CA ILE A 165 -2.62 -20.18 -1.16
C ILE A 165 -1.34 -19.45 -1.54
N ARG A 166 -1.02 -18.32 -0.90
CA ARG A 166 0.28 -17.66 -1.04
C ARG A 166 1.41 -18.52 -0.47
N GLY A 167 2.63 -18.20 -0.86
CA GLY A 167 3.84 -18.93 -0.48
C GLY A 167 4.99 -18.61 -1.40
N GLU A 168 6.17 -19.12 -1.07
CA GLU A 168 7.40 -18.80 -1.80
C GLU A 168 7.34 -19.21 -3.27
N LYS A 169 7.98 -18.43 -4.14
CA LYS A 169 8.07 -18.69 -5.57
C LYS A 169 8.66 -20.07 -5.83
N GLY A 170 8.11 -20.78 -6.80
CA GLY A 170 8.56 -22.12 -7.20
C GLY A 170 8.02 -23.26 -6.33
N THR A 171 7.43 -22.95 -5.17
CA THR A 171 6.68 -23.94 -4.39
C THR A 171 5.31 -24.19 -5.02
N THR A 172 4.68 -25.32 -4.69
CA THR A 172 3.36 -25.67 -5.22
C THR A 172 2.26 -25.53 -4.18
N VAL A 173 1.04 -25.28 -4.66
CA VAL A 173 -0.20 -25.42 -3.90
C VAL A 173 -1.12 -26.35 -4.68
N LYS A 174 -1.80 -27.25 -3.99
CA LYS A 174 -2.85 -28.08 -4.58
C LYS A 174 -4.20 -27.50 -4.22
N LEU A 175 -5.07 -27.26 -5.20
CA LEU A 175 -6.44 -26.81 -4.97
C LEU A 175 -7.41 -27.91 -5.39
N THR A 176 -8.43 -28.15 -4.56
CA THR A 176 -9.59 -28.95 -4.95
C THR A 176 -10.66 -28.00 -5.46
N ILE A 177 -10.93 -28.07 -6.76
CA ILE A 177 -11.85 -27.19 -7.48
C ILE A 177 -13.14 -27.93 -7.79
N VAL A 178 -14.26 -27.27 -7.51
CA VAL A 178 -15.60 -27.74 -7.92
C VAL A 178 -16.15 -26.79 -8.98
N ARG A 179 -16.48 -27.34 -10.16
CA ARG A 179 -17.03 -26.62 -11.31
C ARG A 179 -18.28 -27.36 -11.81
N GLY A 180 -19.46 -26.84 -11.48
CA GLY A 180 -20.71 -27.57 -11.71
C GLY A 180 -20.74 -28.84 -10.87
N GLU A 181 -20.83 -30.00 -11.52
CA GLU A 181 -20.78 -31.33 -10.87
C GLU A 181 -19.36 -31.91 -10.84
N ASP A 182 -18.42 -31.32 -11.57
CA ASP A 182 -17.06 -31.83 -11.68
C ASP A 182 -16.21 -31.41 -10.48
N VAL A 183 -15.47 -32.37 -9.92
CA VAL A 183 -14.48 -32.15 -8.87
C VAL A 183 -13.11 -32.54 -9.40
N SER A 184 -12.14 -31.63 -9.32
CA SER A 184 -10.78 -31.88 -9.81
C SER A 184 -9.74 -31.33 -8.84
N GLU A 185 -8.57 -31.96 -8.81
CA GLU A 185 -7.40 -31.42 -8.12
C GLU A 185 -6.48 -30.74 -9.13
N VAL A 186 -6.07 -29.51 -8.84
CA VAL A 186 -5.16 -28.73 -9.67
C VAL A 186 -3.93 -28.37 -8.85
N VAL A 187 -2.76 -28.78 -9.33
CA VAL A 187 -1.47 -28.40 -8.72
C VAL A 187 -0.94 -27.16 -9.46
N ILE A 188 -0.67 -26.10 -8.70
CA ILE A 188 -0.26 -24.82 -9.24
C ILE A 188 1.10 -24.46 -8.64
N THR A 189 2.08 -24.21 -9.50
CA THR A 189 3.37 -23.65 -9.09
C THR A 189 3.22 -22.16 -8.87
N ARG A 190 3.57 -21.69 -7.67
CA ARG A 190 3.55 -20.27 -7.32
C ARG A 190 4.61 -19.52 -8.11
N ASP A 191 4.27 -18.33 -8.57
CA ASP A 191 5.20 -17.43 -9.24
C ASP A 191 5.03 -16.01 -8.69
N THR A 192 5.96 -15.14 -9.06
CA THR A 192 5.84 -13.70 -8.86
C THR A 192 4.70 -13.19 -9.72
N ILE A 193 3.72 -12.56 -9.09
CA ILE A 193 2.58 -11.92 -9.72
C ILE A 193 2.78 -10.42 -9.62
N THR A 194 2.60 -9.72 -10.74
CA THR A 194 2.64 -8.27 -10.79
C THR A 194 1.29 -7.75 -11.27
N ASP A 195 0.58 -7.01 -10.42
CA ASP A 195 -0.62 -6.27 -10.81
C ASP A 195 -0.30 -4.78 -10.76
N PRO A 196 -0.19 -4.09 -11.91
CA PRO A 196 0.16 -2.67 -11.95
C PRO A 196 -0.82 -1.82 -11.13
N SER A 197 -0.28 -0.87 -10.36
CA SER A 197 -1.06 0.05 -9.53
C SER A 197 -1.89 1.06 -10.33
N VAL A 198 -1.54 1.27 -11.61
CA VAL A 198 -2.19 2.21 -12.52
C VAL A 198 -2.65 1.50 -13.78
N LYS A 199 -3.92 1.66 -14.13
CA LYS A 199 -4.51 1.22 -15.40
C LYS A 199 -5.05 2.44 -16.15
N THR A 200 -4.91 2.46 -17.47
CA THR A 200 -5.33 3.61 -18.29
C THR A 200 -6.28 3.17 -19.39
N GLU A 201 -7.28 4.00 -19.64
CA GLU A 201 -8.27 3.84 -20.72
C GLU A 201 -8.51 5.20 -21.38
N GLU A 202 -8.93 5.20 -22.64
CA GLU A 202 -9.43 6.41 -23.31
C GLU A 202 -10.88 6.17 -23.72
N LYS A 203 -11.77 7.11 -23.36
CA LYS A 203 -13.19 7.08 -23.72
C LYS A 203 -13.66 8.48 -24.12
N ASP A 204 -14.29 8.62 -25.29
CA ASP A 204 -14.76 9.90 -25.83
C ASP A 204 -13.71 11.04 -25.84
N GLY A 205 -12.43 10.70 -26.07
CA GLY A 205 -11.33 11.67 -26.04
C GLY A 205 -10.92 12.15 -24.64
N ILE A 206 -11.39 11.47 -23.58
CA ILE A 206 -11.06 11.71 -22.17
C ILE A 206 -10.09 10.61 -21.71
N GLY A 207 -9.00 11.02 -21.05
CA GLY A 207 -8.06 10.08 -20.45
C GLY A 207 -8.56 9.61 -19.09
N ILE A 208 -8.66 8.30 -18.89
CA ILE A 208 -9.06 7.70 -17.61
C ILE A 208 -7.83 7.05 -16.98
N ILE A 209 -7.53 7.44 -15.75
CA ILE A 209 -6.43 6.91 -14.94
C ILE A 209 -7.04 6.25 -13.70
N ARG A 210 -7.05 4.93 -13.66
CA ARG A 210 -7.46 4.17 -12.48
C ARG A 210 -6.24 3.87 -11.62
N ILE A 211 -6.28 4.27 -10.35
CA ILE A 211 -5.21 4.01 -9.38
C ILE A 211 -5.79 3.08 -8.31
N SER A 212 -5.32 1.83 -8.25
CA SER A 212 -5.84 0.82 -7.31
C SER A 212 -5.18 0.87 -5.93
N ARG A 213 -3.94 1.38 -5.86
CA ARG A 213 -3.14 1.55 -4.63
C ARG A 213 -2.06 2.60 -4.86
N PHE A 214 -1.42 3.05 -3.78
CA PHE A 214 -0.25 3.93 -3.82
C PHE A 214 1.00 3.16 -3.41
N GLY A 215 1.59 2.42 -4.35
CA GLY A 215 2.87 1.71 -4.22
C GLY A 215 4.07 2.58 -4.60
N LYS A 216 5.28 2.00 -4.55
CA LYS A 216 6.53 2.71 -4.88
C LYS A 216 6.59 3.20 -6.33
N ASP A 217 5.97 2.47 -7.25
CA ASP A 217 5.98 2.75 -8.69
C ASP A 217 4.82 3.65 -9.16
N THR A 218 3.78 3.83 -8.34
CA THR A 218 2.51 4.44 -8.75
C THR A 218 2.68 5.86 -9.25
N ALA A 219 3.55 6.66 -8.63
CA ALA A 219 3.82 8.02 -9.09
C ALA A 219 4.46 8.03 -10.49
N SER A 220 5.39 7.12 -10.77
CA SER A 220 6.02 6.97 -12.08
C SER A 220 5.01 6.51 -13.14
N LEU A 221 4.21 5.49 -12.83
CA LEU A 221 3.17 4.99 -13.74
C LEU A 221 2.10 6.04 -14.02
N THR A 222 1.72 6.84 -13.02
CA THR A 222 0.76 7.93 -13.19
C THR A 222 1.35 9.06 -14.03
N ARG A 223 2.65 9.36 -13.89
CA ARG A 223 3.35 10.33 -14.74
C ARG A 223 3.36 9.87 -16.21
N GLN A 224 3.64 8.59 -16.47
CA GLN A 224 3.55 8.02 -17.82
C GLN A 224 2.13 8.12 -18.38
N ALA A 225 1.11 7.87 -17.56
CA ALA A 225 -0.29 8.06 -17.96
C ALA A 225 -0.60 9.55 -18.25
N ALA A 226 -0.07 10.47 -17.46
CA ALA A 226 -0.22 11.91 -17.65
C ALA A 226 0.44 12.39 -18.96
N GLU A 227 1.63 11.89 -19.27
CA GLU A 227 2.33 12.16 -20.54
C GLU A 227 1.54 11.60 -21.73
N LYS A 228 1.05 10.36 -21.62
CA LYS A 228 0.17 9.72 -22.63
C LYS A 228 -1.09 10.55 -22.90
N PHE A 229 -1.67 11.16 -21.87
CA PHE A 229 -2.89 11.98 -21.97
C PHE A 229 -2.62 13.49 -22.03
N ALA A 230 -1.38 13.92 -22.28
CA ALA A 230 -1.01 15.33 -22.29
C ALA A 230 -1.77 16.15 -23.35
N ASN A 231 -2.17 15.53 -24.46
CA ASN A 231 -2.97 16.18 -25.51
C ASN A 231 -4.49 16.19 -25.23
N LYS A 232 -4.96 15.47 -24.19
CA LYS A 232 -6.39 15.41 -23.84
C LYS A 232 -6.79 16.67 -23.08
N LYS A 233 -8.02 17.13 -23.29
CA LYS A 233 -8.57 18.32 -22.61
C LYS A 233 -9.08 18.01 -21.20
N ALA A 234 -9.39 16.75 -20.93
CA ALA A 234 -9.96 16.31 -19.68
C ALA A 234 -9.45 14.95 -19.24
N ILE A 235 -9.45 14.75 -17.91
CA ILE A 235 -8.95 13.56 -17.24
C ILE A 235 -9.97 13.10 -16.20
N VAL A 236 -10.20 11.80 -16.11
CA VAL A 236 -10.87 11.15 -14.99
C VAL A 236 -9.82 10.38 -14.19
N VAL A 237 -9.78 10.57 -12.88
CA VAL A 237 -8.99 9.73 -11.97
C VAL A 237 -9.95 8.88 -11.15
N ASP A 238 -9.86 7.56 -11.27
CA ASP A 238 -10.68 6.63 -10.51
C ASP A 238 -9.90 6.10 -9.30
N LEU A 239 -10.36 6.46 -8.10
CA LEU A 239 -9.82 6.06 -6.80
C LEU A 239 -10.79 5.15 -6.02
N ARG A 240 -11.85 4.63 -6.65
CA ARG A 240 -12.82 3.76 -5.97
C ARG A 240 -12.15 2.47 -5.51
N GLY A 241 -12.44 2.08 -4.27
CA GLY A 241 -11.86 0.90 -3.62
C GLY A 241 -10.36 1.01 -3.29
N ASN A 242 -9.72 2.17 -3.52
CA ASN A 242 -8.32 2.36 -3.23
C ASN A 242 -8.10 2.78 -1.77
N GLY A 243 -7.68 1.83 -0.93
CA GLY A 243 -7.39 2.03 0.49
C GLY A 243 -6.17 2.91 0.81
N GLY A 244 -5.45 3.39 -0.20
CA GLY A 244 -4.31 4.28 -0.10
C GLY A 244 -2.97 3.58 -0.32
N GLY A 245 -1.98 3.91 0.52
CA GLY A 245 -0.59 3.46 0.39
C GLY A 245 0.37 4.58 0.80
N TYR A 246 1.51 4.67 0.13
CA TYR A 246 2.57 5.64 0.44
C TYR A 246 2.13 7.09 0.21
N LEU A 247 2.39 7.93 1.21
CA LEU A 247 2.14 9.38 1.15
C LEU A 247 2.91 10.04 0.01
N ASP A 248 4.20 9.72 -0.12
CA ASP A 248 5.08 10.31 -1.13
C ASP A 248 4.54 10.12 -2.54
N ALA A 249 3.91 8.97 -2.81
CA ALA A 249 3.25 8.72 -4.08
C ALA A 249 2.07 9.67 -4.29
N ALA A 250 1.21 9.88 -3.28
CA ALA A 250 0.11 10.85 -3.37
C ALA A 250 0.59 12.29 -3.57
N GLN A 251 1.66 12.70 -2.88
CA GLN A 251 2.28 14.01 -3.05
C GLN A 251 2.82 14.21 -4.47
N GLN A 252 3.55 13.22 -5.00
CA GLN A 252 4.08 13.28 -6.37
C GLN A 252 2.96 13.29 -7.40
N ILE A 253 1.91 12.49 -7.21
CA ILE A 253 0.75 12.46 -8.12
C ILE A 253 0.00 13.79 -8.09
N ALA A 254 -0.24 14.38 -6.91
CA ALA A 254 -0.87 15.70 -6.80
C ALA A 254 -0.05 16.78 -7.53
N SER A 255 1.27 16.64 -7.58
CA SER A 255 2.18 17.55 -8.27
C SER A 255 2.03 17.55 -9.80
N LEU A 256 1.29 16.60 -10.37
CA LEU A 256 0.94 16.63 -11.80
C LEU A 256 -0.09 17.74 -12.11
N TRP A 257 -0.87 18.18 -11.12
CA TRP A 257 -1.85 19.26 -11.26
C TRP A 257 -1.45 20.56 -10.55
N LEU A 258 -0.69 20.46 -9.46
CA LEU A 258 -0.39 21.56 -8.55
C LEU A 258 0.99 22.17 -8.76
N ASP A 259 1.03 23.50 -8.72
CA ASP A 259 2.26 24.29 -8.77
C ASP A 259 3.17 24.00 -7.58
N LYS A 260 4.48 24.09 -7.84
CA LYS A 260 5.50 23.94 -6.82
C LYS A 260 5.21 24.84 -5.61
N GLY A 261 5.23 24.24 -4.42
CA GLY A 261 5.01 24.94 -3.15
C GLY A 261 3.54 25.01 -2.70
N GLN A 262 2.57 24.65 -3.56
CA GLN A 262 1.19 24.45 -3.10
C GLN A 262 1.14 23.31 -2.09
N ILE A 263 0.42 23.51 -0.99
CA ILE A 263 0.27 22.51 0.06
C ILE A 263 -0.53 21.33 -0.49
N VAL A 264 -0.05 20.11 -0.30
CA VAL A 264 -0.81 18.88 -0.56
C VAL A 264 -1.51 18.42 0.72
N VAL A 265 -0.76 18.31 1.81
CA VAL A 265 -1.28 17.91 3.12
C VAL A 265 -0.38 18.43 4.24
N THR A 266 -0.96 18.63 5.43
CA THR A 266 -0.20 18.93 6.65
C THR A 266 -0.37 17.84 7.70
N GLU A 267 0.72 17.50 8.38
CA GLU A 267 0.73 16.66 9.57
C GLU A 267 0.60 17.53 10.81
N ARG A 268 -0.31 17.18 11.72
CA ARG A 268 -0.42 17.88 13.01
C ARG A 268 -0.43 16.93 14.19
N VAL A 269 0.22 17.35 15.26
CA VAL A 269 0.23 16.69 16.58
C VAL A 269 -0.28 17.70 17.61
N GLY A 270 -1.32 17.33 18.37
CA GLY A 270 -1.95 18.24 19.32
C GLY A 270 -2.43 19.56 18.68
N GLY A 271 -2.83 19.51 17.40
CA GLY A 271 -3.27 20.69 16.62
C GLY A 271 -2.15 21.55 16.04
N LYS A 272 -0.88 21.34 16.42
CA LYS A 272 0.27 22.07 15.89
C LYS A 272 0.82 21.40 14.64
N VAL A 273 1.19 22.19 13.63
CA VAL A 273 1.82 21.69 12.40
C VAL A 273 3.18 21.09 12.74
N LYS A 274 3.35 19.82 12.42
CA LYS A 274 4.61 19.07 12.54
C LYS A 274 5.36 19.08 11.21
N GLN A 275 4.65 18.87 10.11
CA GLN A 275 5.22 18.80 8.76
C GLN A 275 4.21 19.28 7.73
N THR A 276 4.70 19.93 6.68
CA THR A 276 3.91 20.35 5.51
C THR A 276 4.49 19.68 4.28
N HIS A 277 3.66 18.96 3.56
CA HIS A 277 4.01 18.31 2.29
C HIS A 277 3.51 19.19 1.15
N GLN A 278 4.42 19.58 0.25
CA GLN A 278 4.13 20.52 -0.84
C GLN A 278 4.33 19.84 -2.19
N ALA A 279 3.59 20.31 -3.20
CA ALA A 279 3.77 19.86 -4.56
C ALA A 279 5.17 20.20 -5.09
N THR A 280 5.74 19.30 -5.89
CA THR A 280 7.08 19.43 -6.49
C THR A 280 7.07 20.19 -7.83
N GLY A 281 5.90 20.31 -8.47
CA GLY A 281 5.67 21.18 -9.62
C GLY A 281 5.85 20.56 -11.01
N ASP A 282 5.59 19.26 -11.19
CA ASP A 282 5.64 18.58 -12.49
C ASP A 282 4.61 19.17 -13.48
N ASN A 283 3.41 19.52 -12.98
CA ASN A 283 2.37 20.32 -13.65
C ASN A 283 1.87 19.82 -15.02
N THR A 284 2.15 18.58 -15.42
CA THR A 284 1.79 18.02 -16.74
C THR A 284 0.29 18.06 -17.05
N LEU A 285 -0.56 18.00 -16.01
CA LEU A 285 -2.02 18.00 -16.11
C LEU A 285 -2.66 19.32 -15.64
N LYS A 286 -1.84 20.32 -15.30
CA LYS A 286 -2.32 21.62 -14.82
C LYS A 286 -3.32 22.25 -15.80
N GLY A 287 -4.44 22.74 -15.27
CA GLY A 287 -5.48 23.44 -16.03
C GLY A 287 -6.40 22.54 -16.88
N LYS A 288 -6.19 21.22 -16.89
CA LYS A 288 -7.11 20.28 -17.55
C LYS A 288 -8.36 20.08 -16.70
N LYS A 289 -9.52 19.94 -17.35
CA LYS A 289 -10.78 19.62 -16.66
C LYS A 289 -10.65 18.23 -16.04
N THR A 290 -10.60 18.16 -14.72
CA THR A 290 -10.30 16.91 -14.01
C THR A 290 -11.48 16.53 -13.10
N VAL A 291 -11.89 15.27 -13.18
CA VAL A 291 -12.84 14.67 -12.25
C VAL A 291 -12.17 13.52 -11.51
N ILE A 292 -12.36 13.43 -10.20
CA ILE A 292 -11.89 12.30 -9.39
C ILE A 292 -13.11 11.54 -8.88
N ILE A 293 -13.14 10.23 -9.09
CA ILE A 293 -14.20 9.36 -8.59
C ILE A 293 -13.73 8.70 -7.30
N ILE A 294 -14.52 8.84 -6.23
CA ILE A 294 -14.26 8.23 -4.93
C ILE A 294 -15.48 7.44 -4.42
N ASN A 295 -15.23 6.52 -3.49
CA ASN A 295 -16.27 5.85 -2.73
C ASN A 295 -15.80 5.57 -1.29
N GLU A 296 -16.61 4.84 -0.51
CA GLU A 296 -16.32 4.47 0.87
C GLU A 296 -15.04 3.64 1.04
N GLY A 297 -14.55 3.00 -0.03
CA GLY A 297 -13.26 2.28 -0.05
C GLY A 297 -12.06 3.18 -0.35
N SER A 298 -12.26 4.42 -0.79
CA SER A 298 -11.20 5.40 -0.97
C SER A 298 -10.71 5.87 0.40
N ALA A 299 -9.44 5.61 0.73
CA ALA A 299 -8.88 5.94 2.06
C ALA A 299 -7.44 6.50 1.99
N SER A 300 -7.02 7.18 3.05
CA SER A 300 -5.62 7.55 3.29
C SER A 300 -5.01 8.37 2.14
N ALA A 301 -4.01 7.84 1.42
CA ALA A 301 -3.37 8.51 0.29
C ALA A 301 -4.37 8.94 -0.81
N SER A 302 -5.43 8.15 -1.04
CA SER A 302 -6.52 8.51 -1.94
C SER A 302 -7.26 9.77 -1.47
N GLU A 303 -7.51 9.88 -0.17
CA GLU A 303 -8.18 11.04 0.45
C GLU A 303 -7.28 12.28 0.45
N ILE A 304 -5.97 12.09 0.61
CA ILE A 304 -4.98 13.16 0.50
C ILE A 304 -4.96 13.72 -0.91
N LEU A 305 -4.87 12.86 -1.93
CA LEU A 305 -4.90 13.30 -3.33
C LEU A 305 -6.21 14.01 -3.67
N ALA A 306 -7.35 13.39 -3.36
CA ALA A 306 -8.67 13.96 -3.63
C ALA A 306 -8.86 15.29 -2.89
N GLY A 307 -8.55 15.35 -1.59
CA GLY A 307 -8.69 16.55 -0.77
C GLY A 307 -7.77 17.69 -1.21
N ALA A 308 -6.52 17.38 -1.60
CA ALA A 308 -5.60 18.38 -2.12
C ALA A 308 -6.12 19.01 -3.42
N LEU A 309 -6.53 18.19 -4.38
CA LEU A 309 -7.01 18.66 -5.67
C LEU A 309 -8.38 19.35 -5.57
N GLN A 310 -9.24 18.91 -4.65
CA GLN A 310 -10.50 19.58 -4.34
C GLN A 310 -10.27 20.97 -3.73
N ASP A 311 -9.42 21.07 -2.70
CA ASP A 311 -9.17 22.34 -1.99
C ASP A 311 -8.51 23.40 -2.90
N HIS A 312 -7.65 22.98 -3.83
CA HIS A 312 -7.06 23.85 -4.85
C HIS A 312 -7.96 24.08 -6.06
N LYS A 313 -9.17 23.52 -6.10
CA LYS A 313 -10.11 23.57 -7.23
C LYS A 313 -9.49 23.05 -8.54
N ALA A 314 -8.54 22.13 -8.42
CA ALA A 314 -7.88 21.47 -9.55
C ALA A 314 -8.70 20.28 -10.10
N ALA A 315 -9.61 19.73 -9.29
CA ALA A 315 -10.53 18.68 -9.72
C ALA A 315 -11.90 18.79 -9.03
N THR A 316 -12.93 18.25 -9.70
CA THR A 316 -14.26 18.02 -9.11
C THR A 316 -14.34 16.58 -8.60
N ILE A 317 -14.78 16.40 -7.37
CA ILE A 317 -14.93 15.10 -6.74
C ILE A 317 -16.34 14.55 -6.97
N VAL A 318 -16.43 13.33 -7.50
CA VAL A 318 -17.69 12.64 -7.82
C VAL A 318 -17.76 11.32 -7.07
N GLY A 319 -18.96 10.91 -6.67
CA GLY A 319 -19.18 9.58 -6.11
C GLY A 319 -19.79 9.61 -4.72
N GLN A 320 -19.20 8.84 -3.80
CA GLN A 320 -19.65 8.73 -2.41
C GLN A 320 -18.57 9.24 -1.46
N LYS A 321 -18.98 9.58 -0.23
CA LYS A 321 -18.06 9.99 0.84
C LYS A 321 -16.97 8.93 1.04
N SER A 322 -15.73 9.37 1.18
CA SER A 322 -14.59 8.48 1.42
C SER A 322 -14.54 7.93 2.84
N PHE A 323 -13.61 7.00 3.09
CA PHE A 323 -13.53 6.22 4.34
C PHE A 323 -13.32 7.07 5.61
N GLY A 324 -12.49 8.12 5.56
CA GLY A 324 -12.18 8.99 6.70
C GLY A 324 -10.95 8.59 7.50
N LYS A 325 -9.89 8.08 6.86
CA LYS A 325 -8.63 7.74 7.52
C LYS A 325 -7.68 8.94 7.52
N GLY A 326 -7.78 9.74 8.58
CA GLY A 326 -6.95 10.94 8.77
C GLY A 326 -5.75 10.78 9.69
N SER A 327 -5.26 9.56 9.93
CA SER A 327 -4.08 9.29 10.77
C SER A 327 -2.81 9.15 9.94
N VAL A 328 -1.73 9.77 10.39
CA VAL A 328 -0.37 9.60 9.85
C VAL A 328 0.22 8.35 10.47
N GLN A 329 0.61 7.39 9.63
CA GLN A 329 1.27 6.17 10.08
C GLN A 329 2.75 6.25 9.72
N ASP A 330 3.59 5.90 10.67
CA ASP A 330 5.03 5.65 10.45
C ASP A 330 5.29 4.14 10.52
N MET A 331 6.30 3.68 9.79
CA MET A 331 6.72 2.28 9.77
C MET A 331 8.11 2.16 10.38
N ILE A 332 8.16 1.80 11.66
CA ILE A 332 9.39 1.75 12.44
C ILE A 332 10.00 0.35 12.35
N GLU A 333 11.27 0.27 11.96
CA GLU A 333 12.08 -0.95 12.01
C GLU A 333 12.48 -1.30 13.45
N LEU A 334 12.23 -2.55 13.83
CA LEU A 334 12.64 -3.13 15.12
C LEU A 334 13.85 -4.05 14.91
N GLU A 335 14.66 -4.22 15.95
CA GLU A 335 15.98 -4.91 15.87
C GLU A 335 15.94 -6.34 15.31
N ASN A 336 14.83 -7.06 15.51
CA ASN A 336 14.63 -8.43 15.03
C ASN A 336 14.11 -8.52 13.58
N GLY A 337 14.06 -7.39 12.85
CA GLY A 337 13.48 -7.30 11.52
C GLY A 337 11.95 -7.24 11.51
N ALA A 338 11.30 -7.15 12.68
CA ALA A 338 9.89 -6.80 12.78
C ALA A 338 9.68 -5.31 12.42
N ARG A 339 8.41 -4.93 12.28
CA ARG A 339 7.99 -3.57 11.97
C ARG A 339 6.83 -3.16 12.89
N LEU A 340 6.89 -1.94 13.41
CA LEU A 340 5.77 -1.31 14.11
C LEU A 340 5.15 -0.23 13.21
N LYS A 341 3.90 -0.44 12.80
CA LYS A 341 3.10 0.61 12.16
C LYS A 341 2.42 1.39 13.25
N VAL A 342 2.71 2.67 13.39
CA VAL A 342 2.21 3.47 14.52
C VAL A 342 1.66 4.80 14.05
N THR A 343 0.51 5.19 14.63
CA THR A 343 -0.06 6.51 14.38
C THR A 343 0.74 7.58 15.11
N ILE A 344 1.36 8.49 14.36
CA ILE A 344 2.27 9.53 14.90
C ILE A 344 1.71 10.97 14.82
N ALA A 345 0.67 11.18 14.02
CA ALA A 345 0.07 12.49 13.75
C ALA A 345 -1.29 12.32 13.05
N LYS A 346 -1.91 13.45 12.71
CA LYS A 346 -3.15 13.49 11.91
C LYS A 346 -2.96 14.33 10.65
N TRP A 347 -3.59 13.91 9.55
CA TRP A 347 -3.61 14.59 8.27
C TRP A 347 -4.65 15.71 8.23
N TYR A 348 -4.28 16.81 7.58
CA TYR A 348 -5.16 17.93 7.31
C TYR A 348 -4.98 18.39 5.86
N THR A 349 -6.10 18.58 5.16
CA THR A 349 -6.14 19.08 3.78
C THR A 349 -5.58 20.52 3.70
N PRO A 350 -5.32 21.07 2.49
CA PRO A 350 -4.80 22.44 2.35
C PRO A 350 -5.66 23.51 3.05
N ASN A 351 -6.98 23.36 3.08
CA ASN A 351 -7.90 24.24 3.80
C ASN A 351 -7.98 23.96 5.31
N GLY A 352 -7.16 23.06 5.84
CA GLY A 352 -7.08 22.76 7.26
C GLY A 352 -8.18 21.85 7.78
N LYS A 353 -8.89 21.11 6.92
CA LYS A 353 -9.89 20.12 7.34
C LYS A 353 -9.18 18.83 7.76
N ASN A 354 -9.52 18.30 8.93
CA ASN A 354 -9.06 16.96 9.32
C ASN A 354 -9.85 15.89 8.55
N ILE A 355 -9.14 14.93 7.96
CA ILE A 355 -9.75 13.83 7.19
C ILE A 355 -10.39 12.79 8.14
N GLY A 356 -9.88 12.66 9.37
CA GLY A 356 -10.27 11.63 10.33
C GLY A 356 -11.76 11.68 10.69
N LYS A 357 -12.46 10.55 10.59
CA LYS A 357 -13.91 10.38 10.81
C LYS A 357 -14.83 11.17 9.85
N HIS A 358 -14.29 12.11 9.09
CA HIS A 358 -15.06 12.97 8.19
C HIS A 358 -14.92 12.61 6.73
N GLY A 359 -13.78 12.05 6.31
CA GLY A 359 -13.46 11.80 4.92
C GLY A 359 -13.50 13.04 4.03
N ILE A 360 -13.43 12.79 2.73
CA ILE A 360 -13.64 13.71 1.64
C ILE A 360 -15.10 13.56 1.20
N GLU A 361 -15.83 14.67 1.19
CA GLU A 361 -17.19 14.70 0.67
C GLU A 361 -17.12 14.98 -0.84
N PRO A 362 -17.90 14.25 -1.66
CA PRO A 362 -17.94 14.53 -3.10
C PRO A 362 -18.64 15.87 -3.35
N ASP A 363 -18.14 16.61 -4.35
CA ASP A 363 -18.81 17.81 -4.86
C ASP A 363 -20.11 17.44 -5.56
N VAL A 364 -20.12 16.27 -6.24
CA VAL A 364 -21.31 15.71 -6.89
C VAL A 364 -21.51 14.27 -6.44
N LYS A 365 -22.63 14.02 -5.75
CA LYS A 365 -23.00 12.67 -5.32
C LYS A 365 -23.35 11.80 -6.52
N ALA A 366 -22.79 10.59 -6.55
CA ALA A 366 -23.12 9.53 -7.50
C ALA A 366 -22.97 8.17 -6.81
N VAL A 367 -24.00 7.34 -6.88
CA VAL A 367 -24.00 5.98 -6.35
C VAL A 367 -23.85 4.98 -7.49
N ALA A 368 -23.28 3.81 -7.19
CA ALA A 368 -23.30 2.71 -8.14
C ALA A 368 -24.75 2.27 -8.39
N GLY A 369 -25.10 2.03 -9.65
CA GLY A 369 -26.39 1.46 -10.01
C GLY A 369 -26.49 0.00 -9.58
N GLU A 370 -27.70 -0.48 -9.27
CA GLU A 370 -27.94 -1.89 -8.86
C GLU A 370 -27.48 -2.90 -9.92
N ASN A 371 -27.42 -2.49 -11.19
CA ASN A 371 -26.98 -3.30 -12.32
C ASN A 371 -25.66 -2.79 -12.93
N ASP A 372 -24.85 -2.05 -12.17
CA ASP A 372 -23.56 -1.59 -12.69
C ASP A 372 -22.68 -2.79 -13.04
N THR A 373 -22.12 -2.77 -14.24
CA THR A 373 -21.18 -3.76 -14.76
C THR A 373 -19.92 -3.04 -15.24
N LYS A 374 -18.91 -3.80 -15.71
CA LYS A 374 -17.75 -3.18 -16.38
C LYS A 374 -18.16 -2.30 -17.56
N ASP A 375 -19.25 -2.64 -18.25
CA ASP A 375 -19.70 -1.94 -19.46
C ASP A 375 -20.75 -0.85 -19.17
N SER A 376 -21.36 -0.88 -17.98
CA SER A 376 -22.35 0.08 -17.50
C SER A 376 -21.96 0.57 -16.11
N ASP A 377 -21.15 1.63 -16.04
CA ASP A 377 -20.69 2.22 -14.79
C ASP A 377 -21.33 3.59 -14.59
N SER A 378 -22.32 3.66 -13.71
CA SER A 378 -23.12 4.87 -13.48
C SER A 378 -22.29 6.03 -12.92
N GLN A 379 -21.30 5.74 -12.07
CA GLN A 379 -20.45 6.78 -11.48
C GLN A 379 -19.44 7.32 -12.50
N LEU A 380 -18.86 6.44 -13.32
CA LEU A 380 -17.99 6.85 -14.43
C LEU A 380 -18.77 7.66 -15.45
N GLN A 381 -19.98 7.22 -15.84
CA GLN A 381 -20.81 7.98 -16.76
C GLN A 381 -21.11 9.38 -16.23
N LYS A 382 -21.44 9.50 -14.93
CA LYS A 382 -21.65 10.80 -14.29
C LYS A 382 -20.41 11.69 -14.34
N ALA A 383 -19.22 11.13 -14.13
CA ALA A 383 -17.96 11.86 -14.24
C ALA A 383 -17.72 12.35 -15.68
N LEU A 384 -18.01 11.52 -16.68
CA LEU A 384 -17.90 11.90 -18.10
C LEU A 384 -18.90 13.00 -18.47
N ASP A 385 -20.12 12.96 -17.95
CA ASP A 385 -21.14 13.99 -18.19
C ASP A 385 -20.77 15.34 -17.59
N ILE A 386 -20.08 15.36 -16.44
CA ILE A 386 -19.55 16.59 -15.83
C ILE A 386 -18.41 17.18 -16.65
N ILE A 387 -17.64 16.34 -17.36
CA ILE A 387 -16.51 16.73 -18.21
C ILE A 387 -16.98 17.32 -19.54
N LYS A 388 -18.07 16.81 -20.12
CA LYS A 388 -18.71 17.41 -21.29
C LYS A 388 -19.19 18.83 -20.95
#